data_AF-A0A918C466-F1
#
_entry.id   AF-A0A918C466-F1
#
_cell.length_a   1.000
_cell.length_b   1.000
_cell.length_c   1.000
_cell.angle_alpha   90.00
_cell.angle_beta   90.00
_cell.angle_gamma   90.00
#
_symmetry.space_group_name_H-M   'P 1'
#
loop_
_entity.id
_entity.type
_entity.pdbx_description
1 polymer ?
#
loop_
_entity_poly.entity_id
_entity_poly.type
_entity_poly.pdbx_seq_one_letter_code
_entity_poly.pdbx_strand_id
1 'polypeptide(L)'
;MGTDWGEVAGAVGGVAGVAAFLTSWRGLSHAKKANKLAATANKHADEANEKSAESNRIAREANSLAEVANQHANEANDIASRHEQRSVEQHDVKWEGGWVAPGRYVLSRRGTHVAVDVVARVTVDDEEKEVLQDRVGPGEQLVLEFPQALRNLQAERLEYRERERTRNTRPYSFMSASDNSIYFRSHTIEEWVQWKTETGAPREHVSEARLATLGDLT
;
A
#
# COMPACT_ATOMS: atom_id res chain seq x y z
N MET A 1 -62.30 -105.74 13.87
CA MET A 1 -61.24 -104.72 13.98
C MET A 1 -61.70 -103.52 13.17
N GLY A 2 -62.38 -102.57 13.81
CA GLY A 2 -62.75 -101.30 13.18
C GLY A 2 -61.63 -100.31 13.44
N THR A 3 -60.93 -99.88 12.40
CA THR A 3 -60.02 -98.75 12.48
C THR A 3 -60.86 -97.47 12.50
N ASP A 4 -60.72 -96.72 13.58
CA ASP A 4 -61.45 -95.47 13.83
C ASP A 4 -60.90 -94.37 12.90
N TRP A 5 -61.60 -94.12 11.80
CA TRP A 5 -61.22 -93.12 10.80
C TRP A 5 -61.19 -91.69 11.37
N GLY A 6 -61.82 -91.46 12.53
CA GLY A 6 -61.77 -90.19 13.26
C GLY A 6 -60.39 -89.89 13.87
N GLU A 7 -59.67 -90.90 14.36
CA GLU A 7 -58.31 -90.73 14.91
C GLU A 7 -57.27 -90.44 13.82
N VAL A 8 -57.37 -91.12 12.67
CA VAL A 8 -56.45 -90.93 11.54
C VAL A 8 -56.67 -89.56 10.89
N ALA A 9 -57.92 -89.13 10.72
CA ALA A 9 -58.24 -87.81 10.20
C ALA A 9 -57.82 -86.68 11.17
N GLY A 10 -58.00 -86.88 12.48
CA GLY A 10 -57.55 -85.95 13.52
C GLY A 10 -56.03 -85.82 13.61
N ALA A 11 -55.30 -86.92 13.47
CA ALA A 11 -53.82 -86.93 13.47
C ALA A 11 -53.23 -86.23 12.24
N VAL A 12 -53.77 -86.50 11.04
CA VAL A 12 -53.30 -85.87 9.80
C VAL A 12 -53.65 -84.38 9.76
N GLY A 13 -54.84 -83.99 10.22
CA GLY A 13 -55.24 -82.59 10.35
C GLY A 13 -54.40 -81.82 11.37
N GLY A 14 -54.05 -82.45 12.50
CA GLY A 14 -53.19 -81.86 13.53
C GLY A 14 -51.76 -81.58 13.03
N VAL A 15 -51.14 -82.52 12.31
CA VAL A 15 -49.78 -82.35 11.78
C VAL A 15 -49.73 -81.29 10.68
N ALA A 16 -50.72 -81.27 9.77
CA ALA A 16 -50.81 -80.25 8.72
C ALA A 16 -51.03 -78.84 9.29
N GLY A 17 -51.87 -78.71 10.32
CA GLY A 17 -52.09 -77.43 11.02
C GLY A 17 -50.83 -76.89 11.70
N VAL A 18 -50.05 -77.76 12.36
CA VAL A 18 -48.79 -77.38 13.00
C VAL A 18 -47.73 -76.97 11.96
N ALA A 19 -47.61 -77.68 10.84
CA ALA A 19 -46.68 -77.33 9.77
C ALA A 19 -47.03 -75.98 9.11
N ALA A 20 -48.33 -75.73 8.86
CA ALA A 20 -48.81 -74.44 8.33
C ALA A 20 -48.58 -73.28 9.32
N PHE A 21 -48.72 -73.53 10.63
CA PHE A 21 -48.47 -72.52 11.65
C PHE A 21 -46.98 -72.18 11.76
N LEU A 22 -46.09 -73.19 11.75
CA LEU A 22 -44.64 -72.98 11.85
C LEU A 22 -44.06 -72.25 10.63
N THR A 23 -44.57 -72.56 9.43
CA THR A 23 -44.17 -71.88 8.19
C THR A 23 -44.68 -70.43 8.18
N SER A 24 -45.91 -70.19 8.62
CA SER A 24 -46.48 -68.85 8.78
C SER A 24 -45.73 -68.01 9.83
N TRP A 25 -45.37 -68.62 10.97
CA TRP A 25 -44.58 -67.95 12.01
C TRP A 25 -43.19 -67.54 11.50
N ARG A 26 -42.48 -68.46 10.81
CA ARG A 26 -41.18 -68.14 10.22
C ARG A 26 -41.30 -67.06 9.15
N GLY A 27 -42.32 -67.12 8.30
CA GLY A 27 -42.63 -66.08 7.31
C GLY A 27 -42.86 -64.71 7.95
N LEU A 28 -43.65 -64.64 9.02
CA LEU A 28 -43.92 -63.40 9.75
C LEU A 28 -42.66 -62.85 10.44
N SER A 29 -41.82 -63.73 10.99
CA SER A 29 -40.52 -63.34 11.57
C SER A 29 -39.55 -62.78 10.53
N HIS A 30 -39.47 -63.42 9.35
CA HIS A 30 -38.67 -62.92 8.23
C HIS A 30 -39.20 -61.58 7.69
N ALA A 31 -40.52 -61.44 7.54
CA ALA A 31 -41.15 -60.18 7.11
C ALA A 31 -40.87 -59.04 8.10
N LYS A 32 -40.95 -59.31 9.42
CA LYS A 32 -40.60 -58.32 10.45
C LYS A 32 -39.13 -57.88 10.38
N LYS A 33 -38.20 -58.83 10.16
CA LYS A 33 -36.78 -58.53 9.99
C LYS A 33 -36.52 -57.73 8.70
N ALA A 34 -37.17 -58.11 7.59
CA ALA A 34 -37.06 -57.41 6.32
C ALA A 34 -37.59 -55.97 6.41
N ASN A 35 -38.75 -55.76 7.06
CA ASN A 35 -39.27 -54.41 7.29
C ASN A 35 -38.36 -53.56 8.17
N LYS A 36 -37.75 -54.14 9.21
CA LYS A 36 -36.77 -53.44 10.05
C LYS A 36 -35.53 -53.05 9.24
N LEU A 37 -35.03 -53.95 8.40
CA LEU A 37 -33.89 -53.69 7.53
C LEU A 37 -34.21 -52.61 6.50
N ALA A 38 -35.38 -52.65 5.87
CA ALA A 38 -35.84 -51.64 4.93
C ALA A 38 -35.98 -50.26 5.60
N ALA A 39 -36.50 -50.20 6.83
CA ALA A 39 -36.58 -48.96 7.59
C ALA A 39 -35.19 -48.38 7.91
N THR A 40 -34.23 -49.22 8.31
CA THR A 40 -32.84 -48.79 8.53
C THR A 40 -32.18 -48.33 7.23
N ALA A 41 -32.40 -49.03 6.12
CA ALA A 41 -31.86 -48.66 4.82
C ALA A 41 -32.41 -47.31 4.33
N ASN A 42 -33.72 -47.07 4.48
CA ASN A 42 -34.33 -45.78 4.17
C ASN A 42 -33.74 -44.66 5.02
N LYS A 43 -33.55 -44.89 6.33
CA LYS A 43 -32.91 -43.91 7.21
C LYS A 43 -31.50 -43.55 6.74
N HIS A 44 -30.69 -44.55 6.37
CA HIS A 44 -29.35 -44.29 5.85
C HIS A 44 -29.35 -43.59 4.49
N ALA A 45 -30.33 -43.88 3.63
CA ALA A 45 -30.51 -43.16 2.37
C ALA A 45 -30.87 -41.69 2.61
N ASP A 46 -31.74 -41.40 3.57
CA ASP A 46 -32.10 -40.03 3.96
C ASP A 46 -30.88 -39.28 4.53
N GLU A 47 -30.13 -39.89 5.45
CA GLU A 47 -28.88 -39.32 5.99
C GLU A 47 -27.83 -39.06 4.89
N ALA A 48 -27.73 -39.95 3.89
CA ALA A 48 -26.82 -39.77 2.76
C ALA A 48 -27.26 -38.63 1.82
N ASN A 49 -28.57 -38.48 1.59
CA ASN A 49 -29.14 -37.40 0.81
C ASN A 49 -28.91 -36.04 1.49
N GLU A 50 -29.08 -35.97 2.81
CA GLU A 50 -28.82 -34.76 3.60
C GLU A 50 -27.35 -34.33 3.51
N LYS A 51 -26.41 -35.28 3.71
CA LYS A 51 -24.97 -35.01 3.55
C LYS A 51 -24.60 -34.58 2.14
N SER A 52 -25.24 -35.16 1.12
CA SER A 52 -25.01 -34.77 -0.27
C SER A 52 -25.51 -33.36 -0.56
N ALA A 53 -26.65 -32.97 0.02
CA ALA A 53 -27.17 -31.61 -0.07
C ALA A 53 -26.24 -30.60 0.62
N GLU A 54 -25.74 -30.92 1.81
CA GLU A 54 -24.76 -30.10 2.52
C GLU A 54 -23.45 -29.95 1.73
N SER A 55 -22.92 -31.05 1.19
CA SER A 55 -21.71 -31.02 0.36
C SER A 55 -21.89 -30.14 -0.88
N ASN A 56 -23.05 -30.21 -1.54
CA ASN A 56 -23.38 -29.33 -2.67
C ASN A 56 -23.45 -27.86 -2.26
N ARG A 57 -23.96 -27.54 -1.07
CA ARG A 57 -23.97 -26.17 -0.54
C ARG A 57 -22.55 -25.67 -0.32
N ILE A 58 -21.71 -26.45 0.36
CA ILE A 58 -20.31 -26.10 0.62
C ILE A 58 -19.55 -25.90 -0.71
N ALA A 59 -19.77 -26.75 -1.70
CA ALA A 59 -19.14 -26.60 -3.02
C ALA A 59 -19.54 -25.30 -3.72
N ARG A 60 -20.80 -24.87 -3.60
CA ARG A 60 -21.26 -23.58 -4.15
C ARG A 60 -20.63 -22.39 -3.43
N GLU A 61 -20.55 -22.45 -2.10
CA GLU A 61 -19.89 -21.41 -1.31
C GLU A 61 -18.40 -21.31 -1.66
N ALA A 62 -17.71 -22.45 -1.81
CA ALA A 62 -16.31 -22.49 -2.24
C ALA A 62 -16.11 -21.87 -3.64
N ASN A 63 -17.00 -22.16 -4.60
CA ASN A 63 -16.94 -21.56 -5.93
C ASN A 63 -17.17 -20.04 -5.89
N SER A 64 -18.11 -19.57 -5.09
CA SER A 64 -18.35 -18.13 -4.91
C SER A 64 -17.14 -17.45 -4.28
N LEU A 65 -16.51 -18.07 -3.28
CA LEU A 65 -15.29 -17.55 -2.68
C LEU A 65 -14.13 -17.50 -3.69
N ALA A 66 -13.99 -18.51 -4.54
CA ALA A 66 -12.98 -18.54 -5.59
C ALA A 66 -13.21 -17.43 -6.63
N GLU A 67 -14.47 -17.11 -6.96
CA GLU A 67 -14.80 -15.99 -7.86
C GLU A 67 -14.40 -14.64 -7.26
N VAL A 68 -14.71 -14.40 -5.98
CA VAL A 68 -14.30 -13.19 -5.26
C VAL A 68 -12.77 -13.10 -5.18
N ALA A 69 -12.10 -14.22 -4.88
CA ALA A 69 -10.64 -14.26 -4.84
C ALA A 69 -10.02 -13.91 -6.21
N ASN A 70 -10.60 -14.40 -7.31
CA ASN A 70 -10.16 -14.05 -8.65
C ASN A 70 -10.38 -12.57 -8.98
N GLN A 71 -11.49 -11.98 -8.54
CA GLN A 71 -11.74 -10.54 -8.70
C GLN A 71 -10.67 -9.72 -7.98
N HIS A 72 -10.36 -10.03 -6.72
CA HIS A 72 -9.30 -9.35 -5.97
C HIS A 72 -7.91 -9.55 -6.57
N ALA A 73 -7.61 -10.74 -7.11
CA ALA A 73 -6.36 -11.00 -7.81
C ALA A 73 -6.22 -10.13 -9.06
N ASN A 74 -7.31 -9.92 -9.81
CA ASN A 74 -7.32 -9.03 -10.97
C ASN A 74 -7.13 -7.56 -10.57
N GLU A 75 -7.82 -7.09 -9.54
CA GLU A 75 -7.63 -5.74 -8.99
C GLU A 75 -6.18 -5.51 -8.54
N ALA A 76 -5.60 -6.50 -7.85
CA ALA A 76 -4.20 -6.45 -7.42
C ALA A 76 -3.23 -6.40 -8.61
N ASN A 77 -3.48 -7.20 -9.67
CA ASN A 77 -2.68 -7.17 -10.89
C ASN A 77 -2.78 -5.83 -11.62
N ASP A 78 -3.96 -5.22 -11.70
CA ASP A 78 -4.16 -3.90 -12.29
C ASP A 78 -3.39 -2.82 -11.52
N ILE A 79 -3.45 -2.86 -10.18
CA ILE A 79 -2.69 -1.95 -9.32
C ILE A 79 -1.18 -2.16 -9.53
N ALA A 80 -0.72 -3.41 -9.54
CA ALA A 80 0.68 -3.76 -9.76
C ALA A 80 1.18 -3.27 -11.13
N SER A 81 0.40 -3.46 -12.19
CA SER A 81 0.73 -2.99 -13.54
C SER A 81 0.85 -1.46 -13.60
N ARG A 82 -0.08 -0.71 -12.97
CA ARG A 82 0.02 0.75 -12.86
C ARG A 82 1.23 1.20 -12.03
N HIS A 83 1.60 0.44 -11.01
CA HIS A 83 2.83 0.69 -10.25
C HIS A 83 4.08 0.46 -11.08
N GLU A 84 4.13 -0.63 -11.85
CA GLU A 84 5.25 -0.95 -12.73
C GLU A 84 5.43 0.13 -13.81
N GLN A 85 4.34 0.54 -14.46
CA GLN A 85 4.36 1.64 -15.45
C GLN A 85 4.93 2.94 -14.88
N ARG A 86 4.54 3.32 -13.65
CA ARG A 86 5.08 4.51 -12.97
C ARG A 86 6.55 4.36 -12.55
N SER A 87 6.98 3.13 -12.26
CA SER A 87 8.36 2.85 -11.85
C SER A 87 9.35 2.94 -13.01
N VAL A 88 8.93 2.52 -14.21
CA VAL A 88 9.76 2.52 -15.44
C VAL A 88 9.68 3.81 -16.25
N GLU A 89 8.85 4.77 -15.86
CA GLU A 89 8.77 6.07 -16.52
C GLU A 89 10.13 6.78 -16.42
N GLN A 90 10.74 7.10 -17.57
CA GLN A 90 11.90 7.97 -17.63
C GLN A 90 11.42 9.41 -17.35
N HIS A 91 11.71 9.90 -16.16
CA HIS A 91 11.49 11.31 -15.80
C HIS A 91 12.84 12.02 -15.76
N ASP A 92 12.96 13.07 -16.55
CA ASP A 92 14.11 13.98 -16.55
C ASP A 92 13.65 15.33 -16.01
N VAL A 93 13.49 15.37 -14.69
CA VAL A 93 13.22 16.58 -13.92
C VAL A 93 14.27 16.67 -12.83
N LYS A 94 15.06 17.76 -12.84
CA LYS A 94 16.02 18.09 -11.80
C LYS A 94 15.78 19.51 -11.35
N TRP A 95 16.02 19.79 -10.09
CA TRP A 95 15.93 21.12 -9.52
C TRP A 95 17.32 21.65 -9.24
N GLU A 96 17.55 22.90 -9.61
CA GLU A 96 18.78 23.63 -9.31
C GLU A 96 18.37 24.97 -8.71
N GLY A 97 18.73 25.16 -7.44
CA GLY A 97 18.53 26.42 -6.76
C GLY A 97 19.72 27.37 -6.89
N GLY A 98 19.43 28.68 -6.93
CA GLY A 98 20.47 29.70 -7.01
C GLY A 98 19.98 31.09 -6.62
N TRP A 99 20.87 31.88 -6.05
CA TRP A 99 20.63 33.29 -5.79
C TRP A 99 20.72 34.10 -7.10
N VAL A 100 19.67 34.84 -7.43
CA VAL A 100 19.67 35.75 -8.59
C VAL A 100 19.84 37.20 -8.17
N ALA A 101 19.51 37.51 -6.92
CA ALA A 101 19.78 38.78 -6.27
C ALA A 101 19.84 38.57 -4.75
N PRO A 102 20.41 39.52 -3.99
CA PRO A 102 20.34 39.49 -2.52
C PRO A 102 18.91 39.34 -2.01
N GLY A 103 18.64 38.30 -1.24
CA GLY A 103 17.30 37.99 -0.73
C GLY A 103 16.33 37.43 -1.77
N ARG A 104 16.76 37.17 -3.01
CA ARG A 104 15.92 36.51 -4.04
C ARG A 104 16.57 35.22 -4.50
N TYR A 105 15.92 34.12 -4.16
CA TYR A 105 16.33 32.78 -4.50
C TYR A 105 15.41 32.20 -5.58
N VAL A 106 15.99 31.45 -6.50
CA VAL A 106 15.25 30.87 -7.62
C VAL A 106 15.55 29.38 -7.70
N LEU A 107 14.49 28.57 -7.70
CA LEU A 107 14.56 27.16 -8.06
C LEU A 107 14.22 27.01 -9.54
N SER A 108 15.23 26.61 -10.32
CA SER A 108 15.11 26.36 -11.74
C SER A 108 14.93 24.88 -12.01
N ARG A 109 13.88 24.55 -12.76
CA ARG A 109 13.64 23.18 -13.23
C ARG A 109 14.46 22.89 -14.49
N ARG A 110 15.38 21.92 -14.39
CA ARG A 110 16.14 21.34 -15.51
C ARG A 110 15.48 20.07 -16.03
N GLY A 111 15.80 19.75 -17.29
CA GLY A 111 15.31 18.57 -17.98
C GLY A 111 14.15 18.87 -18.92
N THR A 112 13.56 17.81 -19.49
CA THR A 112 12.59 17.91 -20.59
C THR A 112 11.14 17.75 -20.17
N HIS A 113 10.89 17.17 -18.99
CA HIS A 113 9.54 16.82 -18.55
C HIS A 113 8.89 17.90 -17.68
N VAL A 114 7.57 17.90 -17.64
CA VAL A 114 6.76 18.79 -16.81
C VAL A 114 6.68 18.25 -15.38
N ALA A 115 6.82 19.14 -14.41
CA ALA A 115 6.49 18.84 -13.02
C ALA A 115 5.06 19.32 -12.71
N VAL A 116 4.25 18.46 -12.11
CA VAL A 116 2.84 18.72 -11.76
C VAL A 116 2.69 18.67 -10.23
N ASP A 117 1.76 19.43 -9.67
CA ASP A 117 1.53 19.53 -8.21
C ASP A 117 2.83 19.80 -7.45
N VAL A 118 3.55 20.85 -7.85
CA VAL A 118 4.86 21.18 -7.30
C VAL A 118 4.70 21.93 -5.97
N VAL A 119 5.35 21.43 -4.94
CA VAL A 119 5.51 22.09 -3.65
C VAL A 119 6.99 22.23 -3.40
N ALA A 120 7.46 23.47 -3.33
CA ALA A 120 8.86 23.79 -3.04
C ALA A 120 8.96 24.54 -1.72
N ARG A 121 9.83 24.07 -0.85
CA ARG A 121 10.17 24.68 0.43
C ARG A 121 11.67 24.92 0.46
N VAL A 122 12.06 26.15 0.74
CA VAL A 122 13.47 26.51 0.87
C VAL A 122 13.65 27.21 2.21
N THR A 123 14.63 26.75 2.97
CA THR A 123 14.99 27.28 4.28
C THR A 123 16.39 27.85 4.19
N VAL A 124 16.53 29.13 4.54
CA VAL A 124 17.80 29.86 4.57
C VAL A 124 18.04 30.31 6.00
N ASP A 125 19.04 29.72 6.65
CA ASP A 125 19.26 29.82 8.09
C ASP A 125 17.98 29.47 8.88
N ASP A 126 17.32 30.48 9.45
CA ASP A 126 16.06 30.33 10.22
C ASP A 126 14.81 30.82 9.45
N GLU A 127 14.96 31.29 8.20
CA GLU A 127 13.84 31.77 7.37
C GLU A 127 13.41 30.68 6.39
N GLU A 128 12.16 30.21 6.50
CA GLU A 128 11.54 29.25 5.58
C GLU A 128 10.56 29.96 4.62
N LYS A 129 10.56 29.53 3.35
CA LYS A 129 9.57 29.93 2.34
C LYS A 129 9.04 28.72 1.60
N GLU A 130 7.73 28.73 1.36
CA GLU A 130 7.02 27.72 0.60
C GLU A 130 6.34 28.35 -0.62
N VAL A 131 6.40 27.65 -1.75
CA VAL A 131 5.69 27.98 -2.99
C VAL A 131 4.97 26.74 -3.50
N LEU A 132 3.69 26.91 -3.82
CA LEU A 132 2.87 25.90 -4.48
C LEU A 132 2.61 26.32 -5.92
N GLN A 133 2.80 25.39 -6.85
CA GLN A 133 2.50 25.63 -8.25
C GLN A 133 1.95 24.36 -8.91
N ASP A 134 0.78 24.47 -9.53
CA ASP A 134 0.07 23.33 -10.14
C ASP A 134 0.90 22.67 -11.25
N ARG A 135 1.66 23.48 -12.00
CA ARG A 135 2.46 23.01 -13.13
C ARG A 135 3.68 23.89 -13.33
N VAL A 136 4.84 23.27 -13.48
CA VAL A 136 6.11 23.91 -13.84
C VAL A 136 6.66 23.27 -15.10
N GLY A 137 6.59 24.02 -16.19
CA GLY A 137 7.04 23.62 -17.52
C GLY A 137 8.53 23.88 -17.79
N PRO A 138 9.01 23.52 -19.00
CA PRO A 138 10.38 23.81 -19.41
C PRO A 138 10.75 25.29 -19.40
N GLY A 139 11.79 25.63 -18.64
CA GLY A 139 12.28 27.00 -18.49
C GLY A 139 11.56 27.84 -17.44
N GLU A 140 10.48 27.33 -16.85
CA GLU A 140 9.82 27.99 -15.73
C GLU A 140 10.61 27.83 -14.43
N GLN A 141 10.42 28.79 -13.53
CA GLN A 141 11.22 28.96 -12.32
C GLN A 141 10.31 29.33 -11.15
N LEU A 142 10.63 28.81 -9.96
CA LEU A 142 9.99 29.20 -8.72
C LEU A 142 10.84 30.29 -8.06
N VAL A 143 10.24 31.43 -7.77
CA VAL A 143 10.93 32.56 -7.15
C VAL A 143 10.51 32.65 -5.69
N LEU A 144 11.50 32.64 -4.80
CA LEU A 144 11.32 32.75 -3.36
C LEU A 144 12.06 33.98 -2.84
N GLU A 145 11.35 34.81 -2.06
CA GLU A 145 11.88 36.04 -1.50
C GLU A 145 12.20 35.84 -0.01
N PHE A 146 13.45 36.07 0.37
CA PHE A 146 14.05 35.93 1.69
C PHE A 146 14.49 37.30 2.25
N PRO A 147 13.54 38.11 2.75
CA PRO A 147 13.85 39.42 3.30
C PRO A 147 14.75 39.38 4.54
N GLN A 148 14.77 38.28 5.32
CA GLN A 148 15.69 38.16 6.46
C GLN A 148 17.10 37.89 5.98
N ALA A 149 17.28 37.02 4.98
CA ALA A 149 18.59 36.80 4.35
C ALA A 149 19.18 38.12 3.80
N LEU A 150 18.36 38.97 3.17
CA LEU A 150 18.78 40.30 2.72
C LEU A 150 19.27 41.18 3.87
N ARG A 151 18.54 41.21 5.00
CA ARG A 151 18.94 42.00 6.18
C ARG A 151 20.25 41.49 6.78
N ASN A 152 20.43 40.18 6.86
CA ASN A 152 21.65 39.56 7.36
C ASN A 152 22.85 39.95 6.48
N LEU A 153 22.72 39.84 5.15
CA LEU A 153 23.77 40.26 4.22
C LEU A 153 24.13 41.76 4.38
N GLN A 154 23.14 42.63 4.56
CA GLN A 154 23.38 44.06 4.77
C GLN A 154 24.13 44.32 6.08
N ALA A 155 23.77 43.63 7.17
CA ALA A 155 24.44 43.75 8.45
C ALA A 155 25.90 43.29 8.37
N GLU A 156 26.16 42.16 7.71
CA GLU A 156 27.51 41.64 7.48
C GLU A 156 28.37 42.59 6.66
N ARG A 157 27.80 43.20 5.61
CA ARG A 157 28.50 44.22 4.81
C ARG A 157 28.86 45.46 5.61
N LEU A 158 28.01 45.89 6.54
CA LEU A 158 28.34 47.02 7.42
C LEU A 158 29.46 46.66 8.38
N GLU A 159 29.38 45.50 9.02
CA GLU A 159 30.42 44.99 9.92
C GLU A 159 31.77 44.86 9.19
N TYR A 160 31.76 44.35 7.96
CA TYR A 160 32.95 44.24 7.12
C TYR A 160 33.59 45.62 6.86
N ARG A 161 32.81 46.62 6.46
CA ARG A 161 33.32 47.98 6.21
C ARG A 161 33.89 48.63 7.47
N GLU A 162 33.29 48.40 8.63
CA GLU A 162 33.80 48.92 9.91
C GLU A 162 35.14 48.27 10.28
N ARG A 163 35.28 46.96 10.07
CA ARG A 163 36.55 46.25 10.26
C ARG A 163 37.63 46.77 9.32
N GLU A 164 37.33 46.98 8.04
CA GLU A 164 38.29 47.55 7.09
C GLU A 164 38.75 48.96 7.48
N ARG A 165 37.83 49.83 7.93
CA ARG A 165 38.18 51.16 8.43
C ARG A 165 39.11 51.09 9.64
N THR A 166 38.80 50.19 10.58
CA THR A 166 39.61 50.00 11.79
C THR A 166 41.00 49.45 11.44
N ARG A 167 41.07 48.52 10.48
CA ARG A 167 42.32 47.95 9.96
C ARG A 167 43.19 49.01 9.29
N ASN A 168 42.59 49.87 8.46
CA ASN A 168 43.32 50.91 7.73
C ASN A 168 43.82 52.06 8.64
N THR A 169 43.25 52.20 9.84
CA THR A 169 43.64 53.24 10.83
C THR A 169 44.70 52.75 11.81
N ARG A 170 44.98 51.43 11.88
CA ARG A 170 46.02 50.88 12.77
C ARG A 170 47.39 50.95 12.09
N PRO A 171 48.43 51.50 12.76
CA PRO A 171 49.79 51.48 12.21
C PRO A 171 50.24 50.03 11.99
N TYR A 172 50.93 49.80 10.87
CA TYR A 172 51.36 48.51 10.31
C TYR A 172 52.10 47.56 11.30
N SER A 173 52.52 48.07 12.46
CA SER A 173 53.34 47.36 13.45
C SER A 173 52.59 46.37 14.37
N PHE A 174 51.24 46.31 14.30
CA PHE A 174 50.42 45.47 15.21
C PHE A 174 49.54 44.43 14.51
N MET A 175 49.69 44.22 13.20
CA MET A 175 48.87 43.25 12.47
C MET A 175 49.39 41.82 12.66
N SER A 176 48.72 41.06 13.53
CA SER A 176 48.92 39.61 13.64
C SER A 176 48.47 38.93 12.33
N ALA A 177 49.28 37.99 11.83
CA ALA A 177 48.95 37.17 10.65
C ALA A 177 47.66 36.33 10.80
N SER A 178 47.12 36.22 12.02
CA SER A 178 45.86 35.53 12.33
C SER A 178 44.60 36.35 12.06
N ASP A 179 44.70 37.66 11.80
CA ASP A 179 43.55 38.58 11.70
C ASP A 179 42.99 38.71 10.26
N ASN A 180 43.37 37.77 9.38
CA ASN A 180 43.15 37.86 7.93
C ASN A 180 42.10 36.87 7.40
N SER A 181 41.44 36.10 8.27
CA SER A 181 40.33 35.23 7.88
C SER A 181 39.05 36.05 7.84
N ILE A 182 38.58 36.34 6.64
CA ILE A 182 37.26 36.90 6.38
C ILE A 182 36.24 35.80 6.73
N TYR A 183 35.87 35.71 8.01
CA TYR A 183 34.75 34.87 8.43
C TYR A 183 33.47 35.59 8.06
N PHE A 184 33.00 35.39 6.83
CA PHE A 184 31.56 35.47 6.60
C PHE A 184 30.91 34.44 7.50
N ARG A 185 29.73 34.76 8.05
CA ARG A 185 28.99 33.77 8.81
C ARG A 185 28.69 32.61 7.85
N SER A 186 28.84 31.38 8.32
CA SER A 186 28.43 30.23 7.52
C SER A 186 26.90 30.24 7.48
N HIS A 187 26.34 30.31 6.29
CA HIS A 187 24.91 30.18 6.09
C HIS A 187 24.56 28.78 5.65
N THR A 188 23.37 28.32 5.99
CA THR A 188 22.85 27.02 5.54
C THR A 188 21.62 27.25 4.68
N ILE A 189 21.56 26.57 3.54
CA ILE A 189 20.37 26.51 2.72
C ILE A 189 19.93 25.06 2.58
N GLU A 190 18.66 24.83 2.84
CA GLU A 190 17.98 23.55 2.62
C GLU A 190 16.89 23.77 1.57
N GLU A 191 16.94 22.98 0.51
CA GLU A 191 15.97 22.96 -0.57
C GLU A 191 15.22 21.63 -0.52
N TRP A 192 13.90 21.70 -0.46
CA TRP A 192 13.01 20.56 -0.52
C TRP A 192 11.96 20.80 -1.59
N VAL A 193 11.90 19.96 -2.62
CA VAL A 193 10.91 20.08 -3.69
C VAL A 193 10.23 18.74 -3.91
N GLN A 194 8.91 18.73 -3.78
CA GLN A 194 8.06 17.60 -4.10
C GLN A 194 7.25 17.89 -5.35
N TRP A 195 7.11 16.92 -6.25
CA TRP A 195 6.27 17.03 -7.44
C TRP A 195 5.72 15.67 -7.86
N LYS A 196 4.82 15.69 -8.83
CA LYS A 196 4.35 14.51 -9.56
C LYS A 196 4.77 14.58 -11.02
N THR A 197 5.06 13.43 -11.62
CA THR A 197 5.21 13.32 -13.09
C THR A 197 3.85 13.51 -13.77
N GLU A 198 3.82 13.63 -15.10
CA GLU A 198 2.56 13.75 -15.85
C GLU A 198 1.63 12.52 -15.65
N THR A 199 2.20 11.36 -15.31
CA THR A 199 1.43 10.15 -14.96
C THR A 199 1.02 10.06 -13.49
N GLY A 200 1.41 11.05 -12.68
CA GLY A 200 1.07 11.12 -11.25
C GLY A 200 2.03 10.37 -10.32
N ALA A 201 3.22 9.96 -10.78
CA ALA A 201 4.22 9.35 -9.91
C ALA A 201 4.88 10.43 -9.02
N PRO A 202 4.84 10.30 -7.68
CA PRO A 202 5.45 11.29 -6.79
C PRO A 202 6.98 11.22 -6.86
N ARG A 203 7.62 12.38 -6.79
CA ARG A 203 9.07 12.58 -6.82
C ARG A 203 9.45 13.66 -5.82
N GLU A 204 10.69 13.59 -5.38
CA GLU A 204 11.25 14.46 -4.35
C GLU A 204 12.70 14.81 -4.71
N HIS A 205 13.08 16.03 -4.36
CA HIS A 205 14.42 16.56 -4.44
C HIS A 205 14.74 17.20 -3.10
N VAL A 206 15.88 16.81 -2.52
CA VAL A 206 16.40 17.39 -1.29
C VAL A 206 17.85 17.77 -1.55
N SER A 207 18.20 19.00 -1.23
CA SER A 207 19.56 19.52 -1.31
C SER A 207 19.85 20.34 -0.06
N GLU A 208 21.02 20.13 0.52
CA GLU A 208 21.52 20.93 1.63
C GLU A 208 22.90 21.46 1.23
N ALA A 209 23.08 22.78 1.32
CA ALA A 209 24.35 23.42 1.00
C ALA A 209 24.74 24.42 2.08
N ARG A 210 26.05 24.51 2.33
CA ARG A 210 26.63 25.58 3.12
C ARG A 210 27.09 26.69 2.20
N LEU A 211 26.61 27.90 2.45
CA LEU A 211 26.94 29.06 1.66
C LEU A 211 27.90 29.95 2.44
N ALA A 212 28.90 30.47 1.72
CA ALA A 212 29.77 31.51 2.23
C ALA A 212 29.09 32.89 2.23
N THR A 213 28.08 33.10 1.37
CA THR A 213 27.36 34.38 1.24
C THR A 213 25.88 34.16 0.86
N LEU A 214 25.02 35.10 1.23
CA LEU A 214 23.58 35.12 0.91
C LEU A 214 23.29 35.92 -0.37
N GLY A 215 23.86 35.47 -1.49
CA GLY A 215 23.55 36.01 -2.82
C GLY A 215 24.54 37.03 -3.39
N ASP A 216 25.80 37.02 -2.93
CA ASP A 216 26.88 37.60 -3.73
C ASP A 216 27.27 36.60 -4.82
N LEU A 217 26.95 36.95 -6.07
CA LEU A 217 27.53 36.30 -7.24
C LEU A 217 29.01 36.68 -7.24
N THR A 218 29.87 35.77 -6.82
CA THR A 218 31.34 35.91 -6.96
C THR A 218 31.75 36.21 -8.39
#